data_AF-A0A950TND2-F1
#
_entry.id   AF-A0A950TND2-F1
#
_cell.length_a   1.000
_cell.length_b   1.000
_cell.length_c   1.000
_cell.angle_alpha   90.00
_cell.angle_beta   90.00
_cell.angle_gamma   90.00
#
_symmetry.space_group_name_H-M   'P 1'
#
loop_
_entity.id
_entity.type
_entity.pdbx_description
1 polymer ?
#
loop_
_entity_poly.entity_id
_entity_poly.type
_entity_poly.pdbx_seq_one_letter_code
_entity_poly.pdbx_strand_id
1 'polypeptide(L)'
;MNPVFTVGIRDIPEAEGRAILQFLYEHCALRHWKVRFRWQQDSVAFWDNCCVQHIAMWDYYPQVRPGHRLTVIGRSIRVIKNAYGHLLPGGALIHC
;
A
#
# COMPACT_ATOMS: atom_id res chain seq x y z
N MET A 1 -1.49 1.39 -1.88
CA MET A 1 -2.52 2.39 -1.58
C MET A 1 -3.36 1.92 -0.41
N ASN A 2 -3.22 2.56 0.74
CA ASN A 2 -3.83 2.10 1.98
C ASN A 2 -4.99 3.04 2.35
N PRO A 3 -6.25 2.53 2.43
CA PRO A 3 -7.40 3.35 2.79
C PRO A 3 -7.28 4.11 4.12
N VAL A 4 -6.44 3.61 5.05
CA VAL A 4 -6.23 4.25 6.36
C VAL A 4 -5.40 5.52 6.27
N PHE A 5 -4.50 5.62 5.28
CA PHE A 5 -3.58 6.75 5.15
C PHE A 5 -3.96 7.65 3.96
N THR A 6 -4.55 7.10 2.91
CA THR A 6 -4.90 7.86 1.71
C THR A 6 -6.07 8.82 1.96
N VAL A 7 -5.81 10.13 1.79
CA VAL A 7 -6.80 11.20 2.01
C VAL A 7 -7.50 11.67 0.74
N GLY A 8 -6.92 11.38 -0.43
CA GLY A 8 -7.46 11.82 -1.72
C GLY A 8 -6.44 11.78 -2.85
N ILE A 9 -6.88 12.20 -4.04
CA ILE A 9 -6.03 12.38 -5.20
C ILE A 9 -5.89 13.86 -5.48
N ARG A 10 -4.64 14.34 -5.58
CA ARG A 10 -4.36 15.74 -5.89
C ARG A 10 -4.93 16.12 -7.26
N ASP A 11 -5.46 17.34 -7.35
CA ASP A 11 -5.99 17.95 -8.57
C ASP A 11 -7.18 17.20 -9.21
N ILE A 12 -7.84 16.32 -8.45
CA ILE A 12 -9.06 15.63 -8.87
C ILE A 12 -10.19 15.98 -7.88
N PRO A 13 -11.39 16.33 -8.35
CA PRO A 13 -12.56 16.54 -7.49
C PRO A 13 -12.81 15.34 -6.56
N GLU A 14 -13.23 15.60 -5.33
CA GLU A 14 -13.33 14.57 -4.29
C GLU A 14 -14.22 13.38 -4.70
N ALA A 15 -15.38 13.65 -5.33
CA ALA A 15 -16.31 12.60 -5.76
C ALA A 15 -15.66 11.67 -6.80
N GLU A 16 -14.95 12.23 -7.78
CA GLU A 16 -14.24 11.47 -8.81
C GLU A 16 -13.04 10.72 -8.22
N GLY A 17 -12.25 11.40 -7.39
CA GLY A 17 -11.11 10.82 -6.70
C GLY A 17 -11.53 9.62 -5.84
N ARG A 18 -12.65 9.72 -5.12
CA ARG A 18 -13.19 8.63 -4.31
C ARG A 18 -13.57 7.42 -5.16
N ALA A 19 -14.21 7.63 -6.32
CA ALA A 19 -14.56 6.53 -7.22
C ALA A 19 -13.31 5.82 -7.76
N ILE A 20 -12.27 6.58 -8.12
CA ILE A 20 -10.98 6.02 -8.58
C ILE A 20 -10.31 5.24 -7.45
N LEU A 21 -10.21 5.82 -6.25
CA LEU A 21 -9.62 5.17 -5.09
C LEU A 21 -10.35 3.87 -4.74
N GLN A 22 -11.68 3.88 -4.76
CA GLN A 22 -12.51 2.71 -4.50
C GLN A 22 -12.19 1.58 -5.47
N PHE A 23 -12.16 1.88 -6.77
CA PHE A 23 -11.76 0.91 -7.80
C PHE A 23 -10.37 0.33 -7.53
N LEU A 24 -9.39 1.18 -7.20
CA LEU A 24 -8.02 0.74 -6.94
C LEU A 24 -7.90 -0.12 -5.68
N TYR A 25 -8.66 0.20 -4.62
CA TYR A 25 -8.73 -0.61 -3.41
C TYR A 25 -9.32 -1.99 -3.69
N GLU A 26 -10.45 -2.03 -4.40
CA GLU A 26 -11.11 -3.28 -4.77
C GLU A 26 -10.20 -4.14 -5.63
N HIS A 27 -9.55 -3.55 -6.64
CA HIS A 27 -8.59 -4.24 -7.50
C HIS A 27 -7.41 -4.82 -6.70
N CYS A 28 -6.78 -4.03 -5.83
CA CYS A 28 -5.68 -4.51 -4.99
C CYS A 28 -6.14 -5.56 -3.95
N ALA A 29 -7.42 -5.58 -3.59
CA ALA A 29 -7.98 -6.53 -2.62
C ALA A 29 -8.30 -7.90 -3.22
N LEU A 30 -8.20 -8.07 -4.54
CA LEU A 30 -8.48 -9.34 -5.19
C LEU A 30 -7.50 -10.45 -4.75
N ARG A 31 -7.99 -11.69 -4.64
CA ARG A 31 -7.22 -12.82 -4.07
C ARG A 31 -5.98 -13.17 -4.89
N HIS A 32 -5.98 -12.93 -6.19
CA HIS A 32 -4.87 -13.23 -7.09
C HIS A 32 -3.62 -12.37 -6.80
N TRP A 33 -3.77 -11.22 -6.13
CA TRP A 33 -2.66 -10.36 -5.73
C TRP A 33 -2.21 -10.59 -4.28
N LYS A 34 -2.74 -11.61 -3.60
CA LYS A 34 -2.52 -11.84 -2.17
C LYS A 34 -1.77 -13.14 -1.92
N VAL A 35 -0.79 -13.06 -1.03
CA VAL A 35 -0.18 -14.21 -0.39
C VAL A 35 -0.57 -14.20 1.08
N ARG A 36 -1.03 -15.35 1.60
CA ARG A 36 -1.25 -15.55 3.04
C ARG A 36 -0.12 -16.39 3.60
N PHE A 37 0.84 -15.71 4.23
CA PHE A 37 1.94 -16.36 4.93
C PHE A 37 1.47 -16.90 6.28
N ARG A 38 1.73 -18.19 6.55
CA ARG A 38 1.45 -18.84 7.83
C ARG A 38 2.75 -18.95 8.62
N TRP A 39 2.83 -18.24 9.73
CA TRP A 39 4.01 -18.21 10.60
C TRP A 39 4.22 -19.56 11.29
N GLN A 40 5.47 -20.00 11.34
CA GLN A 40 5.93 -21.12 12.15
C GLN A 40 7.10 -20.63 13.03
N GLN A 41 7.55 -21.48 13.95
CA GLN A 41 8.75 -21.19 14.73
C GLN A 41 9.93 -20.90 13.79
N ASP A 42 10.73 -19.89 14.16
CA ASP A 42 11.91 -19.41 13.40
C ASP A 42 11.63 -18.92 11.97
N SER A 43 10.36 -18.70 11.62
CA SER A 43 10.00 -18.09 10.34
C SER A 43 10.46 -16.63 10.28
N VAL A 44 11.00 -16.24 9.13
CA VAL A 44 11.31 -14.86 8.80
C VAL A 44 10.63 -14.50 7.48
N ALA A 45 9.96 -13.35 7.45
CA ALA A 45 9.34 -12.81 6.25
C ALA A 45 10.02 -11.49 5.87
N PHE A 46 10.34 -11.35 4.58
CA PHE A 46 10.84 -10.12 3.99
C PHE A 46 9.86 -9.65 2.93
N TRP A 47 9.67 -8.34 2.83
CA TRP A 47 8.87 -7.74 1.76
C TRP A 47 9.42 -6.36 1.40
N ASP A 48 9.30 -6.00 0.13
CA ASP A 48 9.61 -4.65 -0.33
C ASP A 48 8.41 -3.73 -0.07
N ASN A 49 8.56 -2.82 0.90
CA ASN A 49 7.50 -1.93 1.34
C ASN A 49 7.12 -0.88 0.26
N CYS A 50 7.88 -0.74 -0.82
CA CYS A 50 7.55 0.16 -1.92
C CYS A 50 6.46 -0.41 -2.85
N CYS A 51 6.32 -1.74 -2.93
CA CYS A 51 5.42 -2.37 -3.91
C CYS A 51 4.31 -3.23 -3.29
N VAL A 52 4.26 -3.37 -1.97
CA VAL A 52 3.27 -4.23 -1.30
C VAL A 52 2.47 -3.51 -0.23
N GLN A 53 1.31 -4.08 0.08
CA GLN A 53 0.57 -3.79 1.30
C GLN A 53 0.48 -5.08 2.10
N HIS A 54 0.49 -4.98 3.43
CA HIS A 54 0.36 -6.13 4.32
C HIS A 54 -0.63 -5.83 5.44
N ILE A 55 -1.28 -6.88 5.92
CA ILE A 55 -2.17 -6.85 7.08
C ILE A 55 -1.81 -8.00 8.02
N ALA A 56 -1.68 -7.69 9.31
CA ALA A 56 -1.60 -8.71 10.34
C ALA A 56 -3.03 -9.15 10.69
N MET A 57 -3.39 -10.37 10.32
CA MET A 57 -4.70 -10.94 10.66
C MET A 57 -4.77 -11.20 12.17
N TRP A 58 -5.88 -10.79 12.80
CA TRP A 58 -6.14 -11.03 14.22
C TRP A 58 -7.05 -12.26 14.42
N ASP A 59 -6.61 -13.41 13.91
CA ASP A 59 -7.35 -14.68 13.88
C ASP A 59 -6.83 -15.71 14.90
N TYR A 60 -6.12 -15.25 15.93
CA TYR A 60 -5.39 -16.07 16.90
C TYR A 60 -5.78 -15.77 18.35
N TYR A 61 -6.99 -15.26 18.61
CA TYR A 61 -7.47 -15.12 19.99
C TYR A 61 -7.72 -16.51 20.62
N PRO A 62 -7.37 -16.75 21.90
CA PRO A 62 -6.80 -15.84 22.90
C PRO A 62 -5.27 -15.85 22.96
N GLN A 63 -4.59 -16.48 22.01
CA GLN A 63 -3.14 -16.59 22.01
C GLN A 63 -2.47 -15.21 21.82
N VAL A 64 -1.21 -15.10 22.28
CA VAL A 64 -0.36 -13.93 22.02
C VAL A 64 0.60 -14.28 20.90
N ARG A 65 0.83 -13.32 19.99
CA ARG A 65 1.75 -13.47 18.86
C ARG A 65 2.74 -12.30 18.83
N PRO A 66 3.86 -12.37 19.55
CA PRO A 66 4.90 -11.35 19.49
C PRO A 66 5.67 -11.45 18.17
N GLY A 67 6.22 -10.32 17.72
CA GLY A 67 7.06 -10.27 16.52
C GLY A 67 8.03 -9.10 16.59
N HIS A 68 9.24 -9.32 16.08
CA HIS A 68 10.24 -8.28 15.93
C HIS A 68 10.24 -7.80 14.48
N ARG A 69 10.30 -6.48 14.28
CA ARG A 69 10.35 -5.87 12.95
C ARG A 69 11.57 -4.97 12.85
N LEU A 70 12.35 -5.20 11.80
CA LEU A 70 13.39 -4.29 11.35
C LEU A 70 12.93 -3.66 10.04
N THR A 71 13.28 -2.39 9.82
CA THR A 71 12.94 -1.68 8.59
C THR A 71 14.21 -1.05 8.04
N VAL A 72 14.50 -1.30 6.76
CA VAL A 72 15.58 -0.63 6.04
C VAL A 72 15.06 0.74 5.58
N ILE A 73 15.85 1.78 5.79
CA ILE A 73 15.49 3.14 5.34
C ILE A 73 15.48 3.15 3.81
N GLY A 74 14.33 3.50 3.23
CA GLY A 74 14.17 3.63 1.79
C GLY A 74 14.70 4.95 1.24
N ARG A 75 14.73 5.06 -0.09
CA ARG A 75 15.03 6.31 -0.81
C ARG A 75 13.76 7.10 -1.10
N SER A 76 13.90 8.39 -1.41
CA SER A 76 12.79 9.21 -1.90
C SER A 76 12.17 8.62 -3.16
N ILE A 77 10.84 8.54 -3.19
CA ILE A 77 10.09 8.08 -4.36
C ILE A 77 10.20 9.16 -5.45
N ARG A 78 10.64 8.76 -6.65
CA ARG A 78 10.62 9.64 -7.81
C ARG A 78 9.23 9.61 -8.44
N VAL A 79 8.59 10.77 -8.51
CA VAL A 79 7.39 10.95 -9.32
C VAL A 79 7.82 11.05 -10.78
N ILE A 80 7.22 10.25 -11.65
CA ILE A 80 7.52 10.29 -13.08
C ILE A 80 6.99 11.62 -13.63
N LYS A 81 7.92 12.45 -14.12
CA LYS A 81 7.64 13.70 -14.83
C LYS A 81 7.67 13.42 -16.33
N ASN A 82 6.94 14.20 -17.11
CA ASN A 82 7.03 14.17 -18.57
C ASN A 82 8.40 14.70 -19.04
N ALA A 83 8.66 14.62 -20.35
CA ALA A 83 9.92 15.07 -20.97
C ALA A 83 10.24 16.57 -20.72
N TYR A 84 9.26 17.36 -20.27
CA TYR A 84 9.39 18.79 -19.98
C TYR A 84 9.51 19.09 -18.48
N GLY A 85 9.64 18.07 -17.62
CA GLY A 85 9.78 18.24 -16.18
C GLY A 85 8.48 18.59 -15.44
N HIS A 86 7.35 18.65 -16.15
CA HIS A 86 6.03 18.77 -15.55
C HIS A 86 5.56 17.40 -15.05
N LEU A 87 4.74 17.39 -14.00
CA LEU A 87 3.95 16.20 -13.70
C LEU A 87 3.11 15.89 -14.94
N LEU A 88 3.04 14.61 -15.32
CA LEU A 88 2.16 14.19 -16.42
C LEU A 88 0.73 14.68 -16.12
N PRO A 89 -0.01 15.24 -17.10
CA PRO A 89 -1.43 15.54 -16.90
C PRO A 89 -2.14 14.23 -16.53
N GLY A 90 -2.82 14.19 -15.38
CA GLY A 90 -3.39 12.95 -14.83
C GLY A 90 -2.43 12.15 -13.93
N GLY A 91 -1.26 12.69 -13.60
CA GLY A 91 -0.36 12.18 -12.57
C GLY A 91 -0.96 12.38 -11.18
N ALA A 92 -1.95 11.55 -10.85
CA ALA A 92 -2.57 11.46 -9.54
C ALA A 92 -1.50 11.26 -8.46
N LEU A 93 -1.08 12.34 -7.81
CA LEU A 93 -0.37 12.23 -6.55
C LEU A 93 -1.39 11.80 -5.51
N ILE A 94 -1.37 10.51 -5.20
CA ILE A 94 -2.13 9.94 -4.09
C ILE A 94 -1.46 10.45 -2.82
N HIS A 95 -2.15 11.36 -2.14
CA HIS A 95 -1.69 11.83 -0.85
C HIS A 95 -2.09 10.76 0.17
N CYS A 96 -1.08 10.03 0.67
CA CYS A 96 -1.20 9.18 1.86
C CYS A 96 -0.81 9.98 3.12
#